data_AF-A0A2Y8ZQE0-F1
#
_entry.id   AF-A0A2Y8ZQE0-F1
#
_cell.length_a   1.000
_cell.length_b   1.000
_cell.length_c   1.000
_cell.angle_alpha   90.00
_cell.angle_beta   90.00
_cell.angle_gamma   90.00
#
_symmetry.space_group_name_H-M   'P 1'
#
loop_
_entity.id
_entity.type
_entity.pdbx_description
1 polymer ?
#
loop_
_entity_poly.entity_id
_entity_poly.type
_entity_poly.pdbx_seq_one_letter_code
_entity_poly.pdbx_strand_id
1 'polypeptide(L)'
;MYGEWFGRPLDNQHTIVDVSVENGDVLVLSFNEGEALHVWSPQLLTTDPYQLRIDRADQVRWDWYSYGSPQVEANHQWIDHRVESRDSDGLWLVSEKGHRKSRRRVSDDVPAVSIASWLGRVGHDRD
;
A
#
# COMPACT_ATOMS: atom_id res chain seq x y z
N MET A 1 -3.07 -0.14 -2.38
CA MET A 1 -2.56 -1.52 -2.42
C MET A 1 -3.44 -2.35 -3.33
N TYR A 2 -2.93 -2.94 -4.41
CA TYR A 2 -3.74 -3.73 -5.35
C TYR A 2 -5.08 -3.05 -5.75
N GLY A 3 -5.01 -1.76 -6.06
CA GLY A 3 -6.16 -0.92 -6.43
C GLY A 3 -7.01 -0.37 -5.28
N GLU A 4 -6.77 -0.76 -4.02
CA GLU A 4 -7.43 -0.18 -2.85
C GLU A 4 -6.67 1.05 -2.32
N TRP A 5 -7.40 2.05 -1.83
CA TRP A 5 -6.82 3.26 -1.24
C TRP A 5 -6.22 2.97 0.14
N PHE A 6 -5.15 3.69 0.49
CA PHE A 6 -4.71 3.83 1.88
C PHE A 6 -5.72 4.73 2.59
N GLY A 7 -6.29 4.27 3.70
CA GLY A 7 -7.30 5.03 4.43
C GLY A 7 -8.67 5.11 3.72
N ARG A 8 -9.44 6.14 4.09
CA ARG A 8 -10.78 6.40 3.50
C ARG A 8 -10.63 7.24 2.23
N PRO A 9 -11.61 7.21 1.31
CA PRO A 9 -11.64 8.17 0.22
C PRO A 9 -11.51 9.60 0.77
N LEU A 10 -10.63 10.41 0.14
CA LEU A 10 -10.27 11.79 0.54
C LEU A 10 -9.34 11.91 1.76
N ASP A 11 -8.92 10.80 2.35
CA ASP A 11 -8.03 10.73 3.52
C ASP A 11 -6.77 9.90 3.21
N ASN A 12 -6.24 10.10 1.99
CA ASN A 12 -5.15 9.32 1.42
C ASN A 12 -3.88 10.16 1.20
N GLN A 13 -3.79 11.31 1.86
CA GLN A 13 -2.61 12.17 1.85
C GLN A 13 -1.74 11.80 3.04
N HIS A 14 -0.62 11.13 2.77
CA HIS A 14 0.32 10.74 3.80
C HIS A 14 1.72 11.23 3.41
N THR A 15 2.54 11.57 4.41
CA THR A 15 3.94 11.94 4.20
C THR A 15 4.83 10.81 4.71
N ILE A 16 5.64 10.24 3.82
CA ILE A 16 6.65 9.24 4.21
C ILE A 16 7.73 9.96 5.03
N VAL A 17 8.00 9.47 6.23
CA VAL A 17 9.00 10.03 7.16
C VAL A 17 10.19 9.11 7.38
N ASP A 18 10.04 7.81 7.12
CA ASP A 18 11.12 6.83 7.18
C ASP A 18 10.92 5.71 6.16
N VAL A 19 12.04 5.12 5.72
CA VAL A 19 12.08 3.95 4.85
C VAL A 19 13.14 3.00 5.37
N SER A 20 12.74 1.78 5.69
CA SER A 20 13.65 0.76 6.22
C SER A 20 13.40 -0.60 5.59
N VAL A 21 14.35 -1.51 5.80
CA VAL A 21 14.24 -2.91 5.40
C VAL A 21 14.31 -3.78 6.65
N GLU A 22 13.26 -4.55 6.89
CA GLU A 22 13.16 -5.49 8.00
C GLU A 22 13.33 -6.92 7.49
N ASN A 23 13.98 -7.78 8.28
CA ASN A 23 14.16 -9.21 8.02
C ASN A 23 14.80 -9.58 6.65
N GLY A 24 15.37 -8.60 5.95
CA GLY A 24 16.08 -8.76 4.67
C GLY A 24 15.22 -8.67 3.42
N ASP A 25 13.89 -8.77 3.53
CA ASP A 25 12.96 -8.83 2.39
C ASP A 25 11.66 -8.03 2.58
N VAL A 26 11.51 -7.32 3.69
CA VAL A 26 10.33 -6.47 3.96
C VAL A 26 10.72 -5.01 3.85
N LEU A 27 10.22 -4.32 2.82
CA LEU A 27 10.30 -2.87 2.73
C LEU A 27 9.22 -2.25 3.62
N VAL A 28 9.63 -1.37 4.54
CA VAL A 28 8.73 -0.65 5.44
C VAL A 28 8.80 0.83 5.13
N LEU A 29 7.65 1.42 4.82
CA LEU A 29 7.48 2.87 4.68
C LEU A 29 6.71 3.36 5.89
N SER A 30 7.30 4.23 6.71
CA SER A 30 6.62 4.85 7.84
C SER A 30 6.10 6.22 7.47
N PHE A 31 4.92 6.57 7.98
CA PHE A 31 4.22 7.80 7.68
C PHE A 31 4.07 8.69 8.92
N ASN A 32 3.84 9.98 8.68
CA ASN A 32 3.91 11.04 9.69
C ASN A 32 2.86 10.95 10.81
N GLU A 33 1.78 10.17 10.65
CA GLU A 33 0.77 9.97 11.69
C GLU A 33 0.88 8.60 12.38
N GLY A 34 2.04 7.94 12.23
CA GLY A 34 2.35 6.66 12.86
C GLY A 34 1.86 5.45 12.07
N GLU A 35 1.42 5.64 10.82
CA GLU A 35 1.06 4.55 9.93
C GLU A 35 2.30 3.89 9.32
N ALA A 36 2.15 2.64 8.90
CA ALA A 36 3.21 1.89 8.24
C ALA A 36 2.66 1.08 7.06
N LEU A 37 3.39 1.10 5.95
CA LEU A 37 3.18 0.20 4.82
C LEU A 37 4.31 -0.82 4.78
N HIS A 38 3.97 -2.07 5.01
CA HIS A 38 4.88 -3.20 4.90
C HIS A 38 4.67 -3.89 3.54
N VAL A 39 5.77 -4.13 2.82
CA VAL A 39 5.76 -4.75 1.50
C VAL A 39 6.77 -5.91 1.51
N TRP A 40 6.26 -7.14 1.42
CA TRP A 40 7.08 -8.36 1.42
C TRP A 40 7.50 -8.74 0.00
N SER A 41 8.77 -9.08 -0.17
CA SER A 41 9.37 -9.47 -1.46
C SER A 41 9.07 -8.46 -2.58
N PRO A 42 9.30 -7.15 -2.39
CA PRO A 42 8.99 -6.15 -3.41
C PRO A 42 9.83 -6.39 -4.67
N GLN A 43 9.18 -6.36 -5.83
CA GLN A 43 9.81 -6.56 -7.13
C GLN A 43 9.32 -5.50 -8.12
N LEU A 44 10.17 -5.19 -9.11
CA LEU A 44 9.88 -4.24 -10.18
C LEU A 44 9.52 -2.85 -9.62
N LEU A 45 10.39 -2.34 -8.74
CA LEU A 45 10.23 -1.04 -8.12
C LEU A 45 10.66 0.06 -9.10
N THR A 46 9.78 1.04 -9.29
CA THR A 46 10.03 2.26 -10.07
C THR A 46 9.81 3.47 -9.18
N THR A 47 10.77 4.40 -9.20
CA THR A 47 10.66 5.66 -8.46
C THR A 47 11.01 6.84 -9.34
N ASP A 48 10.26 7.92 -9.21
CA ASP A 48 10.61 9.25 -9.71
C ASP A 48 10.17 10.31 -8.67
N PRO A 49 10.44 11.61 -8.89
CA PRO A 49 10.06 12.66 -7.94
C PRO A 49 8.56 12.76 -7.63
N TYR A 50 7.70 12.13 -8.44
CA TYR A 50 6.25 12.20 -8.37
C TYR A 50 5.59 10.85 -8.04
N GLN A 51 6.29 9.73 -8.20
CA GLN A 51 5.71 8.42 -8.01
C GLN A 51 6.68 7.42 -7.39
N LEU A 52 6.19 6.66 -6.42
CA LEU A 52 6.73 5.37 -6.01
C LEU A 52 5.76 4.28 -6.47
N ARG A 53 6.23 3.33 -7.28
CA ARG A 53 5.44 2.20 -7.77
C ARG A 53 6.19 0.91 -7.53
N ILE A 54 5.49 -0.09 -7.00
CA ILE A 54 5.97 -1.47 -6.84
C ILE A 54 4.95 -2.35 -7.54
N ASP A 55 5.35 -2.97 -8.66
CA ASP A 55 4.40 -3.76 -9.45
C ASP A 55 4.04 -5.07 -8.77
N ARG A 56 4.99 -5.71 -8.09
CA ARG A 56 4.80 -7.05 -7.51
C ARG A 56 5.31 -7.12 -6.08
N ALA A 57 4.57 -7.84 -5.26
CA ALA A 57 4.94 -8.20 -3.88
C ALA A 57 4.19 -9.48 -3.50
N ASP A 58 4.71 -10.25 -2.56
CA ASP A 58 4.00 -11.44 -2.07
C ASP A 58 2.88 -11.05 -1.11
N GLN A 59 3.09 -9.96 -0.37
CA GLN A 59 2.15 -9.42 0.60
C GLN A 59 2.32 -7.90 0.71
N VAL A 60 1.22 -7.19 0.95
CA VAL A 60 1.22 -5.77 1.28
C VAL A 60 0.27 -5.56 2.46
N ARG A 61 0.78 -4.92 3.52
CA ARG A 61 0.01 -4.63 4.73
C ARG A 61 0.08 -3.15 5.06
N TRP A 62 -1.09 -2.56 5.25
CA TRP A 62 -1.24 -1.21 5.76
C TRP A 62 -1.67 -1.26 7.21
N ASP A 63 -0.88 -0.66 8.09
CA ASP A 63 -1.12 -0.51 9.52
C ASP A 63 -1.37 0.96 9.85
N TRP A 64 -2.39 1.26 10.64
CA TRP A 64 -2.72 2.61 11.07
C TRP A 64 -3.44 2.61 12.42
N TYR A 65 -3.61 3.78 13.02
CA TYR A 65 -4.42 3.95 14.23
C TYR A 65 -5.74 4.68 13.90
N SER A 66 -6.82 4.36 14.61
CA SER A 66 -8.10 5.06 14.47
C SER A 66 -7.91 6.58 14.55
N TYR A 67 -8.35 7.29 13.51
CA TYR A 67 -8.14 8.73 13.40
C TYR A 67 -8.70 9.50 14.60
N GLY A 68 -7.93 10.47 15.10
CA GLY A 68 -8.27 11.26 16.29
C GLY A 68 -8.21 10.46 17.61
N SER A 69 -7.73 9.22 17.60
CA SER A 69 -7.60 8.38 18.80
C SER A 69 -6.13 8.24 19.22
N PRO A 70 -5.84 7.93 20.50
CA PRO A 70 -4.47 7.64 20.92
C PRO A 70 -3.85 6.47 20.15
N GLN A 71 -2.55 6.56 19.84
CA GLN A 71 -1.79 5.47 19.22
C GLN A 71 -1.49 4.35 20.24
N VAL A 72 -2.51 3.55 20.52
CA VAL A 72 -2.46 2.39 21.41
C VAL A 72 -3.01 1.18 20.68
N GLU A 73 -2.62 -0.03 21.10
CA GLU A 73 -3.03 -1.28 20.44
C GLU A 73 -4.54 -1.41 20.27
N ALA A 74 -5.33 -0.93 21.23
CA ALA A 74 -6.80 -0.96 21.13
C ALA A 74 -7.36 -0.15 19.93
N ASN A 75 -6.60 0.81 19.42
CA ASN A 75 -6.95 1.63 18.26
C ASN A 75 -6.20 1.23 16.99
N HIS A 76 -5.32 0.22 17.08
CA HIS A 76 -4.56 -0.26 15.94
C HIS A 76 -5.48 -0.98 14.95
N GLN A 77 -5.30 -0.68 13.67
CA GLN A 77 -6.08 -1.17 12.56
C GLN A 77 -5.13 -1.59 11.45
N TRP A 78 -5.54 -2.59 10.69
CA TRP A 78 -4.73 -3.06 9.57
C TRP A 78 -5.59 -3.65 8.45
N ILE A 79 -5.02 -3.62 7.24
CA ILE A 79 -5.49 -4.33 6.05
C ILE A 79 -4.29 -5.04 5.46
N ASP A 80 -4.43 -6.33 5.24
CA ASP A 80 -3.43 -7.20 4.64
C ASP A 80 -3.93 -7.76 3.32
N HIS A 81 -3.09 -7.72 2.28
CA HIS A 81 -3.33 -8.39 1.01
C HIS A 81 -2.18 -9.33 0.72
N ARG A 82 -2.46 -10.64 0.65
CA ARG A 82 -1.49 -11.66 0.28
C ARG A 82 -1.84 -12.28 -1.06
N VAL A 83 -0.84 -12.45 -1.91
CA VAL A 83 -0.96 -13.23 -3.15
C VAL A 83 -1.06 -14.70 -2.79
N GLU A 84 -2.17 -15.34 -3.16
CA GLU A 84 -2.37 -16.77 -3.00
C GLU A 84 -1.89 -17.54 -4.25
N SER A 85 -2.20 -17.00 -5.43
CA SER A 85 -1.75 -17.56 -6.70
C SER A 85 -1.77 -16.52 -7.82
N ARG A 86 -1.06 -16.85 -8.90
CA ARG A 86 -1.00 -16.08 -10.14
C ARG A 86 -1.27 -17.02 -11.31
N ASP A 87 -2.13 -16.61 -12.23
CA ASP A 87 -2.45 -17.36 -13.45
C ASP A 87 -2.48 -16.42 -14.66
N SER A 88 -2.90 -16.93 -15.83
CA SER A 88 -2.93 -16.15 -17.08
C SER A 88 -3.92 -14.99 -17.07
N ASP A 89 -4.94 -15.01 -16.21
CA ASP A 89 -5.96 -13.96 -16.17
C ASP A 89 -5.95 -13.14 -14.88
N GLY A 90 -4.90 -13.28 -14.05
CA GLY A 90 -4.58 -12.33 -13.00
C GLY A 90 -4.03 -12.94 -11.71
N LEU A 91 -4.29 -12.24 -10.61
CA LEU A 91 -3.81 -12.55 -9.27
C LEU A 91 -4.98 -12.87 -8.36
N TRP A 92 -4.87 -13.97 -7.63
CA TRP A 92 -5.77 -14.27 -6.52
C TRP A 92 -5.18 -13.69 -5.24
N LEU A 93 -5.92 -12.77 -4.64
CA LEU A 93 -5.57 -12.14 -3.38
C LEU A 93 -6.45 -12.69 -2.27
N VAL A 94 -5.84 -13.00 -1.14
CA VAL A 94 -6.51 -13.12 0.14
C VAL A 94 -6.32 -11.81 0.87
N SER A 95 -7.43 -11.18 1.24
CA SER A 95 -7.45 -9.90 1.94
C SER A 95 -8.04 -10.06 3.33
N GLU A 96 -7.33 -9.58 4.34
CA GLU A 96 -7.76 -9.61 5.73
C GLU A 96 -7.83 -8.19 6.29
N LYS A 97 -8.90 -7.87 7.02
CA LYS A 97 -9.12 -6.59 7.67
C LYS A 97 -9.76 -6.83 9.03
N GLY A 98 -8.96 -6.81 10.09
CA GLY A 98 -9.39 -7.27 11.40
C GLY A 98 -9.91 -8.72 11.32
N HIS A 99 -11.18 -8.95 11.67
CA HIS A 99 -11.79 -10.29 11.59
C HIS A 99 -12.37 -10.65 10.21
N ARG A 100 -12.40 -9.71 9.26
CA ARG A 100 -12.97 -9.97 7.95
C ARG A 100 -11.91 -10.52 7.01
N LYS A 101 -12.18 -11.70 6.45
CA LYS A 101 -11.39 -12.30 5.38
C LYS A 101 -12.19 -12.33 4.09
N SER A 102 -11.54 -12.04 2.98
CA SER A 102 -12.12 -12.12 1.64
C SER A 102 -11.10 -12.61 0.65
N ARG A 103 -11.58 -13.22 -0.43
CA ARG A 103 -10.76 -13.64 -1.56
C ARG A 103 -11.25 -12.91 -2.79
N ARG A 104 -10.36 -12.24 -3.52
CA ARG A 104 -10.71 -11.50 -4.73
C ARG A 104 -9.67 -11.70 -5.82
N ARG A 105 -10.10 -11.59 -7.07
CA ARG A 105 -9.20 -11.56 -8.22
C ARG A 105 -8.89 -10.11 -8.59
N VAL A 106 -7.64 -9.83 -8.95
CA VAL A 106 -7.23 -8.57 -9.56
C VAL A 106 -6.48 -8.85 -10.85
N SER A 107 -6.51 -7.90 -11.78
CA SER A 107 -5.73 -7.99 -13.00
C SER A 107 -4.23 -7.87 -12.69
N ASP A 108 -3.38 -8.47 -13.53
CA ASP A 108 -1.94 -8.55 -13.29
C ASP A 108 -1.20 -7.21 -13.49
N ASP A 109 -1.83 -6.25 -14.16
CA ASP A 109 -1.31 -4.88 -14.37
C ASP A 109 -1.55 -3.96 -13.16
N VAL A 110 -2.37 -4.40 -12.20
CA VAL A 110 -2.64 -3.65 -10.97
C VAL A 110 -1.41 -3.75 -10.07
N PRO A 111 -0.71 -2.62 -9.77
CA PRO A 111 0.48 -2.67 -8.94
C PRO A 111 0.15 -3.09 -7.51
N ALA A 112 1.10 -3.80 -6.88
CA ALA A 112 1.06 -4.06 -5.45
C ALA A 112 0.95 -2.75 -4.65
N VAL A 113 1.80 -1.77 -4.96
CA VAL A 113 1.80 -0.43 -4.35
C VAL A 113 1.96 0.65 -5.42
N SER A 114 1.16 1.70 -5.31
CA SER A 114 1.37 2.95 -6.06
C SER A 114 1.07 4.12 -5.14
N ILE A 115 2.07 4.97 -4.93
CA ILE A 115 1.99 6.21 -4.17
C ILE A 115 2.37 7.32 -5.14
N ALA A 116 1.47 8.27 -5.35
CA ALA A 116 1.68 9.40 -6.25
C ALA A 116 1.63 10.70 -5.47
N SER A 117 2.58 11.59 -5.74
CA SER A 117 2.61 12.96 -5.25
C SER A 117 1.55 13.79 -5.92
N TRP A 118 0.88 14.63 -5.13
CA TRP A 118 -0.07 15.62 -5.63
C TRP A 118 0.58 16.68 -6.54
N LEU A 119 1.89 16.90 -6.39
CA LEU A 119 2.64 17.91 -7.15
C LEU A 119 2.86 17.53 -8.63
N GLY A 120 2.65 16.26 -9.01
CA GLY A 120 2.89 15.76 -10.37
C GLY A 120 1.75 16.00 -11.37
N ARG A 121 0.58 16.51 -10.95
CA ARG A 121 -0.57 16.73 -11.85
C ARG A 121 -0.66 18.14 -12.45
N VAL A 122 0.30 19.02 -12.15
CA VAL A 122 0.31 20.39 -12.70
C VAL A 122 1.36 20.48 -13.80
N GLY A 123 1.04 19.94 -14.97
CA GLY A 123 1.92 19.94 -16.14
C GLY A 123 1.14 19.90 -17.46
N HIS A 124 0.83 21.10 -17.97
CA HIS A 124 0.54 21.44 -19.37
C HIS A 124 -0.53 20.62 -20.11
N ASP A 125 -1.80 20.99 -19.91
CA ASP A 125 -2.79 21.00 -20.99
C ASP A 125 -3.30 22.44 -21.13
N ARG A 126 -2.58 23.23 -21.92
CA ARG A 126 -3.10 24.40 -22.64
C ARG A 126 -2.32 24.49 -23.94
N ASP A 127 -2.94 23.94 -24.98
CA ASP A 127 -2.70 24.32 -26.38
C ASP A 127 -2.85 25.84 -26.58
#